data_AF-A0A1G9U6V2-F1
#
_entry.id   AF-A0A1G9U6V2-F1
#
_cell.length_a   1.000
_cell.length_b   1.000
_cell.length_c   1.000
_cell.angle_alpha   90.00
_cell.angle_beta   90.00
_cell.angle_gamma   90.00
#
_symmetry.space_group_name_H-M   'P 1'
#
loop_
_entity.id
_entity.type
_entity.pdbx_description
1 polymer ?
#
loop_
_entity_poly.entity_id
_entity_poly.type
_entity_poly.pdbx_seq_one_letter_code
_entity_poly.pdbx_strand_id
1 'polypeptide(L)'
;MDILSLGEKIKKLRKEKNMTLKELAGDRITAAQISHIERDKSHTSYELLDYLSEKLDVSIDYLLETKEMQSKKITDNLILQSEIYIKSNELDKAEQLINQVIQICKDYRLIDNYGKCNFLLGTINLKRENYNLVVNNFEKALYYFIKNNDKENIFKCYLNIGKIYVKEEFYKGAISHFDFAEEVLSESQIEDLDVHKDLYSNMAYCHVKLGESEKSLEYISKIEEIDSTNNIQEEVEVLVLKAKNLLNIGKYDNAKENFKKALELLEIEENKSGIANVYMTISEIYKELGDIDGVLEYSHKAYDIKKNDDDLTAANSLYKIIEAYIENEDYESAKKY
;
A
#
# COMPACT_ATOMS: atom_id res chain seq x y z
N MET A 1 1.12 26.99 -4.46
CA MET A 1 2.44 27.57 -4.79
C MET A 1 2.48 27.76 -6.29
N ASP A 2 2.82 28.96 -6.75
CA ASP A 2 2.90 29.24 -8.20
C ASP A 2 4.24 28.77 -8.74
N ILE A 3 4.23 28.08 -9.89
CA ILE A 3 5.44 27.63 -10.59
C ILE A 3 5.89 28.77 -11.51
N LEU A 4 6.99 29.44 -11.14
CA LEU A 4 7.41 30.69 -11.79
C LEU A 4 8.69 30.50 -12.61
N SER A 5 8.76 31.18 -13.74
CA SER A 5 10.01 31.37 -14.51
C SER A 5 10.95 32.31 -13.76
N LEU A 6 12.20 32.41 -14.22
CA LEU A 6 13.15 33.38 -13.70
C LEU A 6 12.60 34.82 -13.79
N GLY A 7 12.05 35.20 -14.95
CA GLY A 7 11.48 36.52 -15.15
C GLY A 7 10.29 36.81 -14.23
N GLU A 8 9.39 35.83 -14.07
CA GLU A 8 8.25 35.94 -13.17
C GLU A 8 8.67 36.05 -11.70
N LYS A 9 9.70 35.30 -11.27
CA LYS A 9 10.28 35.40 -9.91
C LYS A 9 10.85 36.79 -9.64
N ILE A 10 11.70 37.28 -10.54
CA ILE A 10 12.32 38.62 -10.40
C ILE A 10 11.24 39.70 -10.34
N LYS A 11 10.24 39.62 -11.24
CA LYS A 11 9.14 40.58 -11.29
C LYS A 11 8.30 40.55 -10.01
N LYS A 12 8.02 39.36 -9.47
CA LYS A 12 7.29 39.18 -8.21
C LYS A 12 8.05 39.81 -7.05
N LEU A 13 9.31 39.41 -6.84
CA LEU A 13 10.16 39.92 -5.76
C LEU A 13 10.35 41.44 -5.83
N ARG A 14 10.58 41.97 -7.04
CA ARG A 14 10.73 43.42 -7.25
C ARG A 14 9.47 44.17 -6.81
N LYS A 15 8.29 43.67 -7.18
CA LYS A 15 6.99 44.27 -6.81
C LYS A 15 6.73 44.15 -5.31
N GLU A 16 7.02 43.00 -4.70
CA GLU A 16 6.89 42.80 -3.25
C GLU A 16 7.78 43.77 -2.45
N LYS A 17 8.93 44.15 -3.01
CA LYS A 17 9.84 45.16 -2.44
C LYS A 17 9.56 46.60 -2.88
N ASN A 18 8.48 46.84 -3.64
CA ASN A 18 8.12 48.16 -4.18
C ASN A 18 9.23 48.85 -5.00
N MET A 19 10.09 48.06 -5.64
CA MET A 19 11.21 48.58 -6.44
C MET A 19 10.76 48.90 -7.88
N THR A 20 11.21 50.02 -8.41
CA THR A 20 11.14 50.35 -9.84
C THR A 20 12.15 49.52 -10.63
N LEU A 21 11.95 49.43 -11.95
CA LEU A 21 12.92 48.77 -12.85
C LEU A 21 14.31 49.42 -12.76
N LYS A 22 14.36 50.74 -12.57
CA LYS A 22 15.62 51.50 -12.48
C LYS A 22 16.35 51.21 -11.17
N GLU A 23 15.63 51.10 -10.06
CA GLU A 23 16.21 50.77 -8.75
C GLU A 23 16.78 49.35 -8.71
N LEU A 24 16.09 48.37 -9.31
CA LEU A 24 16.63 47.01 -9.41
C LEU A 24 17.83 46.94 -10.38
N ALA A 25 17.78 47.68 -11.48
CA ALA A 25 18.86 47.72 -12.45
C ALA A 25 20.17 48.28 -11.86
N GLY A 26 20.06 49.33 -11.02
CA GLY A 26 21.20 50.04 -10.45
C GLY A 26 22.14 50.56 -11.54
N ASP A 27 23.44 50.51 -11.29
CA ASP A 27 24.47 50.92 -12.26
C ASP A 27 25.01 49.74 -13.11
N ARG A 28 24.61 48.51 -12.77
CA ARG A 28 25.16 47.29 -13.39
C ARG A 28 24.51 46.96 -14.73
N ILE A 29 23.19 47.16 -14.84
CA ILE A 29 22.42 46.90 -16.07
C ILE A 29 21.36 47.98 -16.30
N THR A 30 20.69 47.95 -17.45
CA THR A 30 19.64 48.93 -17.80
C THR A 30 18.24 48.47 -17.37
N ALA A 31 17.34 49.41 -17.11
CA ALA A 31 15.93 49.12 -16.84
C ALA A 31 15.24 48.33 -17.98
N ALA A 32 15.69 48.54 -19.23
CA ALA A 32 15.24 47.78 -20.39
C ALA A 32 15.68 46.31 -20.33
N GLN A 33 16.92 46.04 -19.91
CA GLN A 33 17.41 44.68 -19.67
C GLN A 33 16.62 43.98 -18.56
N ILE A 34 16.34 44.64 -17.43
CA ILE A 34 15.45 44.08 -16.39
C ILE A 34 14.09 43.74 -16.99
N SER A 35 13.48 44.64 -17.77
CA SER A 35 12.19 44.38 -18.42
C SER A 35 12.24 43.22 -19.42
N HIS A 36 13.38 42.98 -20.07
CA HIS A 36 13.58 41.83 -20.96
C HIS A 36 13.70 40.53 -20.16
N ILE A 37 14.44 40.56 -19.04
CA ILE A 37 14.57 39.42 -18.11
C ILE A 37 13.20 39.07 -17.51
N GLU A 38 12.43 40.06 -17.03
CA GLU A 38 11.08 39.85 -16.47
C GLU A 38 10.04 39.27 -17.45
N ARG A 39 10.37 39.21 -18.74
CA ARG A 39 9.53 38.63 -19.80
C ARG A 39 10.15 37.37 -20.41
N ASP A 40 11.19 36.83 -19.77
CA ASP A 40 11.96 35.66 -20.22
C ASP A 40 12.51 35.80 -21.65
N LYS A 41 12.83 37.04 -22.06
CA LYS A 41 13.39 37.36 -23.40
C LYS A 41 14.91 37.51 -23.42
N SER A 42 15.57 37.29 -22.28
CA SER A 42 17.02 37.40 -22.14
C SER A 42 17.56 36.22 -21.37
N HIS A 43 18.68 35.65 -21.84
CA HIS A 43 19.50 34.77 -21.02
C HIS A 43 20.29 35.62 -20.01
N THR A 44 20.38 35.14 -18.78
CA THR A 44 21.04 35.84 -17.66
C THR A 44 22.29 35.06 -17.28
N SER A 45 23.45 35.72 -17.19
CA SER A 45 24.69 35.08 -16.72
C SER A 45 24.63 34.84 -15.21
N TYR A 46 25.46 33.93 -14.71
CA TYR A 46 25.59 33.67 -13.28
C TYR A 46 25.94 34.94 -12.49
N GLU A 47 26.92 35.72 -12.95
CA GLU A 47 27.29 37.00 -12.32
C GLU A 47 26.13 37.99 -12.23
N LEU A 48 25.25 38.02 -13.23
CA LEU A 48 24.09 38.90 -13.22
C LEU A 48 22.98 38.36 -12.30
N LEU A 49 22.81 37.04 -12.23
CA LEU A 49 21.91 36.41 -11.25
C LEU A 49 22.38 36.65 -9.82
N ASP A 50 23.68 36.59 -9.56
CA ASP A 50 24.30 36.88 -8.27
C ASP A 50 23.98 38.31 -7.82
N TYR A 51 24.26 39.29 -8.69
CA TYR A 51 23.89 40.69 -8.47
C TYR A 51 22.39 40.88 -8.18
N LEU A 52 21.52 40.21 -8.96
CA LEU A 52 20.07 40.30 -8.75
C LEU A 52 19.62 39.62 -7.45
N SER A 53 20.25 38.51 -7.06
CA SER A 53 19.95 37.81 -5.80
C SER A 53 20.32 38.66 -4.58
N GLU A 54 21.45 39.36 -4.61
CA GLU A 54 21.83 40.31 -3.56
C GLU A 54 20.83 41.48 -3.46
N LYS A 55 20.46 42.07 -4.60
CA LYS A 55 19.51 43.20 -4.64
C LYS A 55 18.10 42.81 -4.19
N LEU A 56 17.70 41.58 -4.50
CA LEU A 56 16.40 41.04 -4.13
C LEU A 56 16.41 40.29 -2.80
N ASP A 57 17.55 40.22 -2.11
CA ASP A 57 17.71 39.56 -0.80
C ASP A 57 17.14 38.12 -0.81
N VAL A 58 17.57 37.34 -1.80
CA VAL A 58 17.21 35.92 -1.96
C VAL A 58 18.47 35.13 -2.29
N SER A 59 18.41 33.79 -2.17
CA SER A 59 19.51 32.95 -2.65
C SER A 59 19.55 32.91 -4.18
N ILE A 60 20.74 32.74 -4.72
CA ILE A 60 20.91 32.49 -6.16
C ILE A 60 20.22 31.18 -6.57
N ASP A 61 20.21 30.17 -5.70
CA ASP A 61 19.52 28.90 -5.92
C ASP A 61 18.03 29.09 -6.19
N TYR A 62 17.37 29.99 -5.44
CA TYR A 62 15.95 30.31 -5.66
C TYR A 62 15.71 30.86 -7.06
N LEU A 63 16.61 31.71 -7.58
CA LEU A 63 16.49 32.25 -8.93
C LEU A 63 16.81 31.19 -10.00
N LEU A 64 17.78 30.31 -9.73
CA LEU A 64 18.20 29.24 -10.64
C LEU A 64 17.19 28.10 -10.76
N GLU A 65 16.33 27.90 -9.75
CA GLU A 65 15.30 26.87 -9.79
C GLU A 65 14.42 26.99 -11.04
N THR A 66 14.44 25.97 -11.89
CA THR A 66 13.60 25.93 -13.09
C THR A 66 12.13 25.66 -12.71
N LYS A 67 11.21 25.86 -13.67
CA LYS A 67 9.80 25.45 -13.48
C LYS A 67 9.69 23.95 -13.20
N GLU A 68 10.53 23.15 -13.85
CA GLU A 68 10.60 21.70 -13.65
C GLU A 68 11.05 21.35 -12.22
N MET A 69 12.12 21.96 -11.71
CA MET A 69 12.59 21.74 -10.34
C MET A 69 11.54 22.14 -9.29
N GLN A 70 10.90 23.30 -9.49
CA GLN A 70 9.80 23.75 -8.62
C GLN A 70 8.62 22.77 -8.66
N SER A 71 8.22 22.36 -9.86
CA SER A 71 7.11 21.42 -10.06
C SER A 71 7.40 20.08 -9.35
N LYS A 72 8.62 19.54 -9.50
CA LYS A 72 9.05 18.31 -8.82
C LYS A 72 8.96 18.45 -7.30
N LYS A 73 9.55 19.51 -6.72
CA LYS A 73 9.47 19.78 -5.27
C LYS A 73 8.03 19.87 -4.76
N ILE A 74 7.16 20.59 -5.49
CA ILE A 74 5.74 20.72 -5.13
C ILE A 74 5.07 19.35 -5.16
N THR A 75 5.26 18.59 -6.24
CA THR A 75 4.65 17.27 -6.38
C THR A 75 5.14 16.27 -5.34
N ASP A 76 6.44 16.26 -5.02
CA ASP A 76 7.00 15.39 -3.99
C ASP A 76 6.39 15.71 -2.60
N ASN A 77 6.22 17.00 -2.29
CA ASN A 77 5.60 17.41 -1.03
C ASN A 77 4.11 17.03 -0.96
N LEU A 78 3.36 17.21 -2.05
CA LEU A 78 1.95 16.83 -2.12
C LEU A 78 1.76 15.30 -2.05
N ILE A 79 2.67 14.53 -2.67
CA ILE A 79 2.70 13.05 -2.55
C ILE A 79 2.89 12.65 -1.09
N LEU A 80 3.87 13.24 -0.39
CA LEU A 80 4.11 12.95 1.02
C LEU A 80 2.88 13.30 1.90
N GLN A 81 2.22 14.43 1.65
CA GLN A 81 0.98 14.78 2.34
C GLN A 81 -0.14 13.77 2.04
N SER A 82 -0.23 13.30 0.80
CA SER A 82 -1.22 12.28 0.40
C SER A 82 -0.99 10.97 1.14
N GLU A 83 0.26 10.54 1.29
CA GLU A 83 0.62 9.35 2.07
C GLU A 83 0.22 9.49 3.54
N ILE A 84 0.43 10.67 4.14
CA ILE A 84 -0.01 10.95 5.51
C ILE A 84 -1.53 10.83 5.62
N TYR A 85 -2.28 11.44 4.70
CA TYR A 85 -3.74 11.31 4.70
C TYR A 85 -4.23 9.87 4.51
N ILE A 86 -3.57 9.07 3.66
CA ILE A 86 -3.88 7.63 3.50
C ILE A 86 -3.66 6.88 4.81
N LYS A 87 -2.56 7.17 5.53
CA LYS A 87 -2.26 6.57 6.84
C LYS A 87 -3.29 6.98 7.90
N SER A 88 -3.75 8.23 7.86
CA SER A 88 -4.82 8.75 8.73
C SER A 88 -6.24 8.37 8.28
N ASN A 89 -6.38 7.54 7.24
CA ASN A 89 -7.66 7.12 6.66
C ASN A 89 -8.53 8.26 6.09
N GLU A 90 -7.96 9.43 5.82
CA GLU A 90 -8.62 10.58 5.20
C GLU A 90 -8.54 10.50 3.67
N LEU A 91 -9.15 9.45 3.11
CA LEU A 91 -8.92 9.02 1.71
C LEU A 91 -9.33 10.06 0.66
N ASP A 92 -10.42 10.80 0.89
CA ASP A 92 -10.90 11.81 -0.06
C ASP A 92 -9.92 12.98 -0.18
N LYS A 93 -9.29 13.39 0.94
CA LYS A 93 -8.26 14.45 0.94
C LYS A 93 -7.01 14.00 0.20
N ALA A 94 -6.57 12.75 0.46
CA ALA A 94 -5.44 12.17 -0.25
C ALA A 94 -5.69 12.13 -1.77
N GLU A 95 -6.86 11.66 -2.19
CA GLU A 95 -7.23 11.58 -3.61
C GLU A 95 -7.27 12.96 -4.27
N GLN A 96 -7.79 13.99 -3.58
CA GLN A 96 -7.77 15.36 -4.08
C GLN A 96 -6.34 15.86 -4.33
N LEU A 97 -5.41 15.63 -3.39
CA LEU A 97 -4.01 16.03 -3.56
C LEU A 97 -3.34 15.25 -4.70
N ILE A 98 -3.57 13.94 -4.80
CA ILE A 98 -3.01 13.12 -5.88
C ILE A 98 -3.50 13.59 -7.25
N ASN A 99 -4.78 13.94 -7.39
CA ASN A 99 -5.32 14.49 -8.63
C ASN A 99 -4.67 15.83 -9.01
N GLN A 100 -4.37 16.69 -8.03
CA GLN A 100 -3.59 17.91 -8.26
C GLN A 100 -2.18 17.59 -8.75
N VAL A 101 -1.50 16.62 -8.13
CA VAL A 101 -0.16 16.18 -8.55
C VAL A 101 -0.17 15.65 -9.97
N ILE A 102 -1.16 14.82 -10.34
CA ILE A 102 -1.29 14.28 -11.69
C ILE A 102 -1.42 15.40 -12.73
N GLN A 103 -2.15 16.47 -12.43
CA GLN A 103 -2.28 17.61 -13.33
C GLN A 103 -0.92 18.31 -13.53
N ILE A 104 -0.19 18.57 -12.43
CA ILE A 104 1.16 19.15 -12.51
C ILE A 104 2.11 18.24 -13.29
N CYS A 105 2.04 16.92 -13.06
CA CYS A 105 2.88 15.95 -13.77
C CYS A 105 2.63 15.94 -15.28
N LYS A 106 1.38 16.14 -15.72
CA LYS A 106 1.04 16.27 -17.15
C LYS A 106 1.63 17.55 -17.76
N ASP A 107 1.50 18.67 -17.05
CA ASP A 107 1.94 19.97 -17.54
C ASP A 107 3.48 20.06 -17.66
N TYR A 108 4.20 19.42 -16.74
CA TYR A 108 5.68 19.47 -16.65
C TYR A 108 6.38 18.15 -17.01
N ARG A 109 5.64 17.15 -17.50
CA ARG A 109 6.16 15.82 -17.92
C ARG A 109 6.97 15.09 -16.83
N LEU A 110 6.51 15.17 -15.58
CA LEU A 110 7.13 14.49 -14.43
C LEU A 110 6.69 13.03 -14.36
N ILE A 111 7.36 12.18 -15.14
CA ILE A 111 6.97 10.77 -15.33
C ILE A 111 7.07 9.96 -14.03
N ASP A 112 8.12 10.17 -13.24
CA ASP A 112 8.37 9.39 -12.00
C ASP A 112 7.23 9.54 -10.99
N ASN A 113 6.76 10.78 -10.81
CA ASN A 113 5.70 11.09 -9.86
C ASN A 113 4.33 10.59 -10.34
N TYR A 114 4.15 10.43 -11.66
CA TYR A 114 2.96 9.80 -12.20
C TYR A 114 2.85 8.33 -11.76
N GLY A 115 3.95 7.57 -11.76
CA GLY A 115 3.99 6.21 -11.24
C GLY A 115 3.56 6.12 -9.78
N LYS A 116 4.17 6.95 -8.93
CA LYS A 116 3.83 7.06 -7.50
C LYS A 116 2.36 7.43 -7.27
N CYS A 117 1.82 8.38 -8.01
CA CYS A 117 0.41 8.76 -7.91
C CYS A 117 -0.54 7.60 -8.21
N ASN A 118 -0.26 6.82 -9.27
CA ASN A 118 -1.10 5.67 -9.60
C ASN A 118 -0.98 4.58 -8.52
N PHE A 119 0.21 4.36 -7.96
CA PHE A 119 0.38 3.46 -6.83
C PHE A 119 -0.48 3.87 -5.63
N LEU A 120 -0.43 5.16 -5.25
CA LEU A 120 -1.24 5.69 -4.14
C LEU A 120 -2.75 5.62 -4.42
N LEU A 121 -3.20 5.87 -5.66
CA LEU A 121 -4.60 5.66 -6.04
C LEU A 121 -5.01 4.19 -5.95
N GLY A 122 -4.11 3.26 -6.30
CA GLY A 122 -4.30 1.83 -6.09
C GLY A 122 -4.52 1.52 -4.60
N THR A 123 -3.67 2.05 -3.73
CA THR A 123 -3.78 1.90 -2.27
C THR A 123 -5.07 2.50 -1.70
N ILE A 124 -5.51 3.67 -2.19
CA ILE A 124 -6.80 4.27 -1.79
C ILE A 124 -7.96 3.37 -2.21
N ASN A 125 -7.94 2.87 -3.45
CA ASN A 125 -9.00 2.01 -3.95
C ASN A 125 -9.03 0.64 -3.25
N LEU A 126 -7.87 0.12 -2.80
CA LEU A 126 -7.81 -1.07 -1.95
C LEU A 126 -8.54 -0.85 -0.64
N LYS A 127 -8.31 0.29 0.03
CA LYS A 127 -8.98 0.64 1.29
C LYS A 127 -10.48 0.86 1.13
N ARG A 128 -10.93 1.24 -0.07
CA ARG A 128 -12.35 1.38 -0.43
C ARG A 128 -12.97 0.10 -1.03
N GLU A 129 -12.20 -0.99 -1.12
CA GLU A 129 -12.64 -2.27 -1.72
C GLU A 129 -13.09 -2.18 -3.18
N ASN A 130 -12.61 -1.18 -3.92
CA ASN A 130 -12.93 -0.97 -5.34
C ASN A 130 -12.00 -1.77 -6.26
N TYR A 131 -11.99 -3.10 -6.14
CA TYR A 131 -10.97 -4.00 -6.73
C TYR A 131 -10.72 -3.81 -8.24
N ASN A 132 -11.78 -3.57 -9.03
CA ASN A 132 -11.66 -3.29 -10.47
C ASN A 132 -10.74 -2.10 -10.80
N LEU A 133 -10.79 -1.03 -10.00
CA LEU A 133 -9.95 0.15 -10.20
C LEU A 133 -8.53 -0.06 -9.67
N VAL A 134 -8.36 -0.96 -8.72
CA VAL A 134 -7.07 -1.19 -8.07
C VAL A 134 -6.05 -1.77 -9.06
N VAL A 135 -6.41 -2.85 -9.76
CA VAL A 135 -5.48 -3.54 -10.68
C VAL A 135 -4.98 -2.57 -11.76
N ASN A 136 -5.89 -1.84 -12.41
CA ASN A 136 -5.54 -0.84 -13.43
C ASN A 136 -4.62 0.28 -12.91
N ASN A 137 -4.78 0.70 -11.64
CA ASN A 137 -3.89 1.69 -11.04
C ASN A 137 -2.49 1.10 -10.77
N PHE A 138 -2.40 -0.12 -10.25
CA PHE A 138 -1.10 -0.78 -10.04
C PHE A 138 -0.40 -1.13 -11.36
N GLU A 139 -1.10 -1.55 -12.40
CA GLU A 139 -0.51 -1.79 -13.73
C GLU A 139 0.09 -0.51 -14.33
N LYS A 140 -0.63 0.62 -14.22
CA LYS A 140 -0.10 1.93 -14.63
C LYS A 140 1.14 2.31 -13.83
N ALA A 141 1.12 2.11 -12.51
CA ALA A 141 2.26 2.39 -11.65
C ALA A 141 3.47 1.51 -12.04
N LEU A 142 3.24 0.21 -12.21
CA LEU A 142 4.21 -0.80 -12.61
C LEU A 142 4.94 -0.43 -13.90
N TYR A 143 4.22 0.05 -14.92
CA TYR A 143 4.84 0.53 -16.17
C TYR A 143 5.94 1.59 -15.93
N TYR A 144 5.67 2.55 -15.04
CA TYR A 144 6.64 3.61 -14.73
C TYR A 144 7.77 3.11 -13.82
N PHE A 145 7.47 2.25 -12.84
CA PHE A 145 8.49 1.69 -11.97
C PHE A 145 9.46 0.78 -12.72
N ILE A 146 8.99 -0.02 -13.68
CA ILE A 146 9.84 -0.80 -14.59
C ILE A 146 10.77 0.12 -15.38
N LYS A 147 10.23 1.19 -15.99
CA LYS A 147 11.02 2.15 -16.77
C LYS A 147 12.13 2.82 -15.94
N ASN A 148 11.86 3.04 -14.66
CA ASN A 148 12.77 3.70 -13.73
C ASN A 148 13.66 2.72 -12.94
N ASN A 149 13.53 1.41 -13.19
CA ASN A 149 14.21 0.35 -12.44
C ASN A 149 14.00 0.44 -10.92
N ASP A 150 12.81 0.86 -10.49
CA ASP A 150 12.42 0.98 -9.08
C ASP A 150 11.95 -0.39 -8.57
N LYS A 151 12.91 -1.26 -8.24
CA LYS A 151 12.66 -2.65 -7.85
C LYS A 151 11.72 -2.78 -6.65
N GLU A 152 11.85 -1.89 -5.67
CA GLU A 152 11.00 -1.90 -4.47
C GLU A 152 9.52 -1.67 -4.84
N ASN A 153 9.24 -0.67 -5.68
CA ASN A 153 7.86 -0.39 -6.07
C ASN A 153 7.32 -1.36 -7.14
N ILE A 154 8.19 -1.95 -7.98
CA ILE A 154 7.81 -3.06 -8.87
C ILE A 154 7.30 -4.25 -8.04
N PHE A 155 8.08 -4.66 -7.03
CA PHE A 155 7.72 -5.74 -6.13
C PHE A 155 6.36 -5.47 -5.47
N LYS A 156 6.19 -4.28 -4.88
CA LYS A 156 4.94 -3.88 -4.21
C LYS A 156 3.74 -3.93 -5.16
N CYS A 157 3.90 -3.57 -6.44
CA CYS A 157 2.81 -3.66 -7.41
C CYS A 157 2.41 -5.12 -7.65
N TYR A 158 3.36 -6.01 -7.93
CA TYR A 158 3.06 -7.43 -8.17
C TYR A 158 2.43 -8.09 -6.96
N LEU A 159 2.97 -7.86 -5.75
CA LEU A 159 2.42 -8.38 -4.51
C LEU A 159 0.96 -7.94 -4.30
N ASN A 160 0.67 -6.65 -4.49
CA ASN A 160 -0.70 -6.14 -4.29
C ASN A 160 -1.68 -6.65 -5.37
N ILE A 161 -1.25 -6.78 -6.62
CA ILE A 161 -2.09 -7.37 -7.68
C ILE A 161 -2.38 -8.85 -7.35
N GLY A 162 -1.36 -9.61 -6.95
CA GLY A 162 -1.53 -11.00 -6.52
C GLY A 162 -2.52 -11.13 -5.36
N LYS A 163 -2.43 -10.28 -4.34
CA LYS A 163 -3.37 -10.25 -3.22
C LYS A 163 -4.82 -9.96 -3.63
N ILE A 164 -5.04 -9.12 -4.63
CA ILE A 164 -6.39 -8.88 -5.16
C ILE A 164 -6.92 -10.15 -5.83
N TYR A 165 -6.09 -10.82 -6.63
CA TYR A 165 -6.48 -12.08 -7.25
C TYR A 165 -6.73 -13.19 -6.24
N VAL A 166 -6.02 -13.21 -5.09
CA VAL A 166 -6.37 -14.09 -3.96
C VAL A 166 -7.77 -13.78 -3.44
N LYS A 167 -8.11 -12.50 -3.24
CA LYS A 167 -9.45 -12.09 -2.79
C LYS A 167 -10.56 -12.43 -3.78
N GLU A 168 -10.27 -12.42 -5.07
CA GLU A 168 -11.18 -12.82 -6.15
C GLU A 168 -11.12 -14.33 -6.46
N GLU A 169 -10.40 -15.11 -5.64
CA GLU A 169 -10.21 -16.56 -5.78
C GLU A 169 -9.55 -17.03 -7.09
N PHE A 170 -8.90 -16.11 -7.81
CA PHE A 170 -8.09 -16.40 -9.00
C PHE A 170 -6.68 -16.88 -8.64
N TYR A 171 -6.58 -17.98 -7.89
CA TYR A 171 -5.34 -18.45 -7.27
C TYR A 171 -4.18 -18.68 -8.26
N LYS A 172 -4.45 -19.21 -9.47
CA LYS A 172 -3.41 -19.41 -10.49
C LYS A 172 -2.85 -18.07 -10.99
N GLY A 173 -3.72 -17.08 -11.22
CA GLY A 173 -3.30 -15.74 -11.61
C GLY A 173 -2.53 -15.04 -10.49
N ALA A 174 -2.94 -15.26 -9.24
CA ALA A 174 -2.25 -14.72 -8.06
C ALA A 174 -0.82 -15.26 -7.98
N ILE A 175 -0.65 -16.58 -8.12
CA ILE A 175 0.67 -17.23 -8.16
C ILE A 175 1.56 -16.61 -9.25
N SER A 176 1.05 -16.41 -10.47
CA SER A 176 1.87 -15.78 -11.53
C SER A 176 2.37 -14.38 -11.15
N HIS A 177 1.58 -13.59 -10.43
CA HIS A 177 2.04 -12.29 -9.93
C HIS A 177 3.01 -12.41 -8.78
N PHE A 178 2.82 -13.39 -7.90
CA PHE A 178 3.78 -13.68 -6.82
C PHE A 178 5.10 -14.21 -7.35
N ASP A 179 5.11 -14.99 -8.43
CA ASP A 179 6.34 -15.44 -9.09
C ASP A 179 7.15 -14.24 -9.63
N PHE A 180 6.48 -13.27 -10.27
CA PHE A 180 7.13 -12.02 -10.67
C PHE A 180 7.63 -11.19 -9.48
N ALA A 181 6.91 -11.22 -8.35
CA ALA A 181 7.35 -10.56 -7.13
C ALA A 181 8.59 -11.26 -6.53
N GLU A 182 8.63 -12.60 -6.50
CA GLU A 182 9.77 -13.41 -6.04
C GLU A 182 11.01 -13.15 -6.91
N GLU A 183 10.85 -13.10 -8.23
CA GLU A 183 11.93 -12.76 -9.17
C GLU A 183 12.53 -11.39 -8.85
N VAL A 184 11.68 -10.37 -8.65
CA VAL A 184 12.13 -9.01 -8.32
C VAL A 184 12.83 -8.97 -6.96
N LEU A 185 12.33 -9.70 -5.95
CA LEU A 185 13.00 -9.81 -4.65
C LEU A 185 14.40 -10.43 -4.81
N SER A 186 14.51 -11.53 -5.55
CA SER A 186 15.78 -12.25 -5.74
C SER A 186 16.86 -11.40 -6.44
N GLU A 187 16.46 -10.47 -7.30
CA GLU A 187 17.35 -9.54 -7.98
C GLU A 187 17.67 -8.28 -7.16
N SER A 188 16.98 -8.07 -6.04
CA SER A 188 17.04 -6.85 -5.24
C SER A 188 17.85 -7.06 -3.95
N GLN A 189 18.32 -5.96 -3.35
CA GLN A 189 18.89 -5.95 -2.00
C GLN A 189 17.81 -5.71 -0.92
N ILE A 190 16.57 -6.19 -1.14
CA ILE A 190 15.49 -6.05 -0.16
C ILE A 190 15.70 -7.08 0.94
N GLU A 191 16.31 -6.64 2.03
CA GLU A 191 16.60 -7.44 3.23
C GLU A 191 15.44 -7.46 4.24
N ASP A 192 14.31 -6.80 3.93
CA ASP A 192 13.13 -6.76 4.79
C ASP A 192 12.49 -8.15 4.86
N LEU A 193 12.73 -8.85 5.96
CA LEU A 193 12.28 -10.23 6.17
C LEU A 193 10.75 -10.36 6.17
N ASP A 194 10.03 -9.33 6.63
CA ASP A 194 8.57 -9.36 6.72
C ASP A 194 7.95 -9.42 5.32
N VAL A 195 8.60 -8.76 4.36
CA VAL A 195 8.19 -8.77 2.95
C VAL A 195 8.31 -10.17 2.33
N HIS A 196 9.39 -10.91 2.64
CA HIS A 196 9.57 -12.29 2.19
C HIS A 196 8.50 -13.21 2.78
N LYS A 197 8.24 -13.08 4.09
CA LYS A 197 7.22 -13.88 4.77
C LYS A 197 5.82 -13.63 4.22
N ASP A 198 5.45 -12.36 3.99
CA ASP A 198 4.16 -12.00 3.41
C ASP A 198 4.01 -12.61 2.00
N LEU A 199 5.01 -12.49 1.13
CA LEU A 199 4.98 -13.11 -0.20
C LEU A 199 4.78 -14.63 -0.11
N TYR A 200 5.65 -15.33 0.63
CA TYR A 200 5.60 -16.79 0.72
C TYR A 200 4.32 -17.29 1.40
N SER A 201 3.76 -16.54 2.36
CA SER A 201 2.47 -16.87 2.98
C SER A 201 1.33 -16.83 1.98
N ASN A 202 1.30 -15.82 1.10
CA ASN A 202 0.30 -15.73 0.05
C ASN A 202 0.47 -16.83 -1.01
N MET A 203 1.70 -17.19 -1.38
CA MET A 203 1.97 -18.30 -2.31
C MET A 203 1.55 -19.64 -1.71
N ALA A 204 1.97 -19.93 -0.47
CA ALA A 204 1.55 -21.13 0.26
C ALA A 204 0.03 -21.21 0.37
N TYR A 205 -0.66 -20.11 0.68
CA TYR A 205 -2.12 -20.06 0.73
C TYR A 205 -2.77 -20.39 -0.63
N CYS A 206 -2.26 -19.85 -1.73
CA CYS A 206 -2.76 -20.18 -3.06
C CYS A 206 -2.60 -21.68 -3.36
N HIS A 207 -1.45 -22.26 -3.03
CA HIS A 207 -1.21 -23.69 -3.22
C HIS A 207 -2.11 -24.55 -2.32
N VAL A 208 -2.41 -24.13 -1.08
CA VAL A 208 -3.44 -24.76 -0.25
C VAL A 208 -4.77 -24.76 -0.98
N LYS A 209 -5.24 -23.61 -1.47
CA LYS A 209 -6.54 -23.51 -2.15
C LYS A 209 -6.63 -24.27 -3.48
N LEU A 210 -5.49 -24.54 -4.12
CA LEU A 210 -5.40 -25.40 -5.30
C LEU A 210 -5.22 -26.90 -4.98
N GLY A 211 -5.09 -27.28 -3.70
CA GLY A 211 -4.81 -28.66 -3.30
C GLY A 211 -3.37 -29.11 -3.56
N GLU A 212 -2.46 -28.19 -3.91
CA GLU A 212 -1.06 -28.45 -4.22
C GLU A 212 -0.21 -28.50 -2.94
N SER A 213 -0.47 -29.53 -2.11
CA SER A 213 0.04 -29.59 -0.74
C SER A 213 1.58 -29.57 -0.62
N GLU A 214 2.28 -30.25 -1.52
CA GLU A 214 3.75 -30.31 -1.50
C GLU A 214 4.38 -28.92 -1.71
N LYS A 215 3.87 -28.14 -2.68
CA LYS A 215 4.33 -26.77 -2.91
C LYS A 215 3.95 -25.84 -1.77
N SER A 216 2.77 -26.02 -1.19
CA SER A 216 2.39 -25.24 0.00
C SER A 216 3.39 -25.47 1.14
N LEU A 217 3.80 -26.72 1.39
CA LEU A 217 4.82 -27.04 2.39
C LEU A 217 6.18 -26.45 2.05
N GLU A 218 6.58 -26.44 0.77
CA GLU A 218 7.83 -25.81 0.34
C GLU A 218 7.88 -24.33 0.72
N TYR A 219 6.83 -23.57 0.42
CA TYR A 219 6.76 -22.15 0.80
C TYR A 219 6.61 -21.94 2.31
N ILE A 220 5.91 -22.83 3.03
CA ILE A 220 5.87 -22.78 4.51
C ILE A 220 7.29 -22.99 5.07
N SER A 221 8.06 -23.93 4.55
CA SER A 221 9.44 -24.16 4.98
C SER A 221 10.34 -22.95 4.69
N LYS A 222 10.17 -22.28 3.53
CA LYS A 222 10.87 -21.01 3.27
C LYS A 222 10.57 -19.95 4.33
N ILE A 223 9.33 -19.89 4.85
CA ILE A 223 8.98 -18.96 5.94
C ILE A 223 9.65 -19.38 7.26
N GLU A 224 9.62 -20.67 7.60
CA GLU A 224 10.24 -21.22 8.82
C GLU A 224 11.78 -21.05 8.85
N GLU A 225 12.42 -20.99 7.68
CA GLU A 225 13.87 -20.70 7.55
C GLU A 225 14.22 -19.22 7.81
N ILE A 226 13.26 -18.32 7.67
CA ILE A 226 13.44 -16.89 7.97
C ILE A 226 13.34 -16.71 9.49
N ASP A 227 14.47 -16.43 10.13
CA ASP A 227 14.61 -16.36 11.59
C ASP A 227 13.45 -15.62 12.25
N SER A 228 12.65 -16.35 13.03
CA SER A 228 11.38 -15.92 13.62
C SER A 228 11.56 -15.32 15.00
N THR A 229 12.66 -14.61 15.23
CA THR A 229 12.95 -14.02 16.53
C THR A 229 12.12 -12.74 16.71
N ASN A 230 10.86 -12.93 17.15
CA ASN A 230 10.05 -12.01 17.98
C ASN A 230 8.66 -11.58 17.46
N ASN A 231 8.08 -12.20 16.41
CA ASN A 231 6.70 -11.88 16.02
C ASN A 231 5.75 -13.08 16.18
N ILE A 232 5.04 -13.11 17.31
CA ILE A 232 4.06 -14.17 17.64
C ILE A 232 2.90 -14.19 16.63
N GLN A 233 2.50 -13.04 16.08
CA GLN A 233 1.42 -12.98 15.09
C GLN A 233 1.80 -13.73 13.80
N GLU A 234 3.04 -13.57 13.34
CA GLU A 234 3.55 -14.30 12.18
C GLU A 234 3.63 -15.81 12.44
N GLU A 235 4.10 -16.20 13.63
CA GLU A 235 4.18 -17.62 14.00
C GLU A 235 2.78 -18.28 14.01
N VAL A 236 1.79 -17.57 14.54
CA VAL A 236 0.38 -17.99 14.52
C VAL A 236 -0.13 -18.15 13.09
N GLU A 237 0.18 -17.21 12.19
CA GLU A 237 -0.25 -17.27 10.79
C GLU A 237 0.35 -18.47 10.06
N VAL A 238 1.63 -18.77 10.30
CA VAL A 238 2.31 -19.96 9.75
C VAL A 238 1.69 -21.26 10.27
N LEU A 239 1.42 -21.35 11.59
CA LEU A 239 0.77 -22.51 12.20
C LEU A 239 -0.63 -22.74 11.62
N VAL A 240 -1.41 -21.68 11.43
CA VAL A 240 -2.73 -21.74 10.80
C VAL A 240 -2.64 -22.21 9.35
N LEU A 241 -1.66 -21.72 8.58
CA LEU A 241 -1.46 -22.10 7.19
C LEU A 241 -1.06 -23.58 7.06
N LYS A 242 -0.16 -24.04 7.94
CA LYS A 242 0.25 -25.44 8.05
C LYS A 242 -0.92 -26.34 8.43
N ALA A 243 -1.76 -25.92 9.36
CA ALA A 243 -2.97 -26.64 9.74
C ALA A 243 -3.92 -26.80 8.55
N LYS A 244 -4.20 -25.72 7.81
CA LYS A 244 -5.02 -25.76 6.57
C LYS A 244 -4.45 -26.74 5.54
N ASN A 245 -3.14 -26.68 5.31
CA ASN A 245 -2.51 -27.60 4.37
C ASN A 245 -2.63 -29.08 4.81
N LEU A 246 -2.46 -29.36 6.12
CA LEU A 246 -2.61 -30.71 6.69
C LEU A 246 -4.03 -31.26 6.55
N LEU A 247 -5.04 -30.39 6.62
CA LEU A 247 -6.45 -30.77 6.43
C LEU A 247 -6.74 -31.21 5.01
N ASN A 248 -6.19 -30.52 4.01
CA ASN A 248 -6.35 -30.88 2.60
C ASN A 248 -5.81 -32.28 2.28
N ILE A 249 -4.83 -32.76 3.04
CA ILE A 249 -4.28 -34.12 2.91
C ILE A 249 -4.84 -35.11 3.93
N GLY A 250 -5.91 -34.75 4.65
CA GLY A 250 -6.63 -35.62 5.60
C GLY A 250 -5.92 -35.88 6.92
N LYS A 251 -4.87 -35.11 7.27
CA LYS A 251 -4.14 -35.24 8.54
C LYS A 251 -4.76 -34.38 9.65
N TYR A 252 -5.99 -34.73 10.02
CA TYR A 252 -6.82 -33.94 10.94
C TYR A 252 -6.18 -33.74 12.33
N ASP A 253 -5.58 -34.78 12.92
CA ASP A 253 -4.98 -34.69 14.25
C ASP A 253 -3.80 -33.72 14.28
N ASN A 254 -2.92 -33.79 13.27
CA ASN A 254 -1.81 -32.86 13.14
C ASN A 254 -2.29 -31.43 12.90
N ALA A 255 -3.37 -31.23 12.14
CA ALA A 255 -3.95 -29.91 11.94
C ALA A 255 -4.49 -29.32 13.25
N LYS A 256 -5.22 -30.13 14.04
CA LYS A 256 -5.72 -29.74 15.36
C LYS A 256 -4.58 -29.37 16.32
N GLU A 257 -3.46 -30.11 16.28
CA GLU A 257 -2.28 -29.78 17.08
C GLU A 257 -1.69 -28.41 16.71
N ASN A 258 -1.61 -28.08 15.41
CA ASN A 258 -1.12 -26.77 14.97
C ASN A 258 -2.06 -25.62 15.36
N PHE A 259 -3.38 -25.80 15.23
CA PHE A 259 -4.34 -24.82 15.74
C PHE A 259 -4.24 -24.62 17.24
N LYS A 260 -4.06 -25.71 18.00
CA LYS A 260 -3.88 -25.63 19.44
C LYS A 260 -2.63 -24.83 19.80
N LYS A 261 -1.49 -25.09 19.15
CA LYS A 261 -0.27 -24.29 19.34
C LYS A 261 -0.49 -22.81 19.03
N ALA A 262 -1.18 -22.50 17.93
CA ALA A 262 -1.51 -21.12 17.57
C ALA A 262 -2.36 -20.44 18.65
N LEU A 263 -3.37 -21.13 19.19
CA LEU A 263 -4.21 -20.61 20.28
C LEU A 263 -3.42 -20.42 21.58
N GLU A 264 -2.57 -21.37 21.97
CA GLU A 264 -1.72 -21.27 23.17
C GLU A 264 -0.78 -20.05 23.12
N LEU A 265 -0.19 -19.77 21.95
CA LEU A 265 0.64 -18.57 21.75
C LEU A 265 -0.16 -17.27 21.94
N LEU A 266 -1.36 -17.22 21.35
CA LEU A 266 -2.23 -16.04 21.45
C LEU A 266 -2.80 -15.84 22.87
N GLU A 267 -3.02 -16.92 23.61
CA GLU A 267 -3.44 -16.88 25.01
C GLU A 267 -2.35 -16.28 25.91
N ILE A 268 -1.08 -16.62 25.68
CA ILE A 268 0.07 -16.06 26.41
C ILE A 268 0.17 -14.54 26.21
N GLU A 269 -0.11 -14.06 25.00
CA GLU A 269 -0.12 -12.63 24.65
C GLU A 269 -1.41 -11.89 25.04
N GLU A 270 -2.39 -12.59 25.64
CA GLU A 270 -3.73 -12.08 25.91
C GLU A 270 -4.42 -11.49 24.64
N ASN A 271 -4.02 -11.95 23.45
CA ASN A 271 -4.49 -11.45 22.16
C ASN A 271 -5.85 -12.07 21.79
N LYS A 272 -6.90 -11.58 22.45
CA LYS A 272 -8.30 -11.98 22.19
C LYS A 272 -8.71 -11.84 20.73
N SER A 273 -8.18 -10.84 20.03
CA SER A 273 -8.49 -10.62 18.62
C SER A 273 -7.93 -11.72 17.73
N GLY A 274 -6.68 -12.12 17.95
CA GLY A 274 -6.07 -13.25 17.26
C GLY A 274 -6.80 -14.55 17.54
N ILE A 275 -7.21 -14.79 18.80
CA ILE A 275 -7.96 -15.99 19.19
C ILE A 275 -9.27 -16.09 18.41
N ALA A 276 -10.03 -15.00 18.34
CA ALA A 276 -11.29 -14.96 17.58
C ALA A 276 -11.06 -15.25 16.08
N ASN A 277 -9.99 -14.71 15.49
CA ASN A 277 -9.65 -14.95 14.08
C ASN A 277 -9.26 -16.41 13.81
N VAL A 278 -8.51 -17.04 14.72
CA VAL A 278 -8.18 -18.47 14.62
C VAL A 278 -9.44 -19.32 14.73
N TYR A 279 -10.36 -19.02 15.66
CA TYR A 279 -11.65 -19.71 15.74
C TYR A 279 -12.50 -19.54 14.48
N MET A 280 -12.57 -18.34 13.90
CA MET A 280 -13.26 -18.13 12.62
C MET A 280 -12.67 -18.94 11.47
N THR A 281 -11.34 -19.10 11.49
CA THR A 281 -10.63 -19.92 10.51
C THR A 281 -10.96 -21.41 10.68
N ILE A 282 -10.95 -21.90 11.92
CA ILE A 282 -11.33 -23.28 12.25
C ILE A 282 -12.79 -23.55 11.85
N SER A 283 -13.69 -22.59 12.11
CA SER A 283 -15.09 -22.69 11.70
C SER A 283 -15.25 -22.80 10.18
N GLU A 284 -14.53 -22.01 9.39
CA GLU A 284 -14.57 -22.12 7.91
C GLU A 284 -14.15 -23.52 7.44
N ILE A 285 -13.14 -24.09 8.09
CA ILE A 285 -12.65 -25.41 7.74
C ILE A 285 -13.69 -26.49 8.03
N TYR A 286 -14.34 -26.44 9.19
CA TYR A 286 -15.41 -27.40 9.50
C TYR A 286 -16.58 -27.25 8.52
N LYS A 287 -16.85 -26.04 8.03
CA LYS A 287 -17.83 -25.81 6.96
C LYS A 287 -17.41 -26.49 5.66
N GLU A 288 -16.16 -26.33 5.22
CA GLU A 288 -15.61 -27.02 4.04
C GLU A 288 -15.67 -28.55 4.18
N LEU A 289 -15.62 -29.07 5.42
CA LEU A 289 -15.77 -30.50 5.73
C LEU A 289 -17.22 -30.97 5.89
N GLY A 290 -18.20 -30.06 5.91
CA GLY A 290 -19.62 -30.36 6.15
C GLY A 290 -19.98 -30.68 7.61
N ASP A 291 -19.12 -30.32 8.57
CA ASP A 291 -19.33 -30.53 10.01
C ASP A 291 -19.97 -29.29 10.64
N ILE A 292 -21.31 -29.29 10.65
CA ILE A 292 -22.13 -28.17 11.15
C ILE A 292 -21.88 -27.92 12.65
N ASP A 293 -21.69 -28.96 13.45
CA ASP A 293 -21.45 -28.84 14.89
C ASP A 293 -20.14 -28.10 15.16
N GLY A 294 -19.08 -28.43 14.41
CA GLY A 294 -17.82 -27.71 14.43
C GLY A 294 -17.98 -26.24 13.99
N VAL A 295 -18.75 -25.96 12.94
CA VAL A 295 -19.01 -24.58 12.50
C VAL A 295 -19.63 -23.75 13.62
N LEU A 296 -20.67 -24.28 14.27
CA LEU A 296 -21.40 -23.63 15.36
C LEU A 296 -20.50 -23.42 16.58
N GLU A 297 -19.78 -24.45 17.03
CA GLU A 297 -18.92 -24.38 18.21
C GLU A 297 -17.90 -23.24 18.09
N TYR A 298 -17.16 -23.22 16.99
CA TYR A 298 -16.06 -22.26 16.82
C TYR A 298 -16.56 -20.86 16.43
N SER A 299 -17.65 -20.74 15.67
CA SER A 299 -18.26 -19.42 15.41
C SER A 299 -18.82 -18.80 16.69
N HIS A 300 -19.42 -19.59 17.60
CA HIS A 300 -19.87 -19.08 18.90
C HIS A 300 -18.70 -18.63 19.77
N LYS A 301 -17.61 -19.41 19.82
CA LYS A 301 -16.39 -19.01 20.56
C LYS A 301 -15.82 -17.69 20.04
N ALA A 302 -15.76 -17.50 18.72
CA ALA A 302 -15.32 -16.23 18.12
C ALA A 302 -16.27 -15.08 18.45
N TYR A 303 -17.58 -15.30 18.32
CA TYR A 303 -18.61 -14.32 18.63
C TYR A 303 -18.56 -13.89 20.11
N ASP A 304 -18.46 -14.81 21.05
CA ASP A 304 -18.45 -14.51 22.48
C ASP A 304 -17.27 -13.62 22.90
N ILE A 305 -16.13 -13.76 22.21
CA ILE A 305 -14.97 -12.90 22.42
C ILE A 305 -15.21 -11.48 21.90
N LYS A 306 -15.89 -11.34 20.75
CA LYS A 306 -15.99 -10.08 20.00
C LYS A 306 -17.34 -9.36 20.09
N LYS A 307 -18.38 -9.96 20.67
CA LYS A 307 -19.75 -9.42 20.69
C LYS A 307 -19.93 -8.06 21.36
N ASN A 308 -18.98 -7.65 22.20
CA ASN A 308 -19.00 -6.34 22.87
C ASN A 308 -18.12 -5.30 22.15
N ASP A 309 -17.39 -5.72 21.11
CA ASP A 309 -16.56 -4.87 20.28
C ASP A 309 -17.35 -4.54 19.01
N ASP A 310 -17.26 -3.31 18.49
CA ASP A 310 -17.81 -2.92 17.18
C ASP A 310 -16.91 -3.46 16.04
N ASP A 311 -16.71 -4.78 16.06
CA ASP A 311 -15.74 -5.51 15.24
C ASP A 311 -16.45 -6.35 14.18
N LEU A 312 -16.00 -6.23 12.93
CA LEU A 312 -16.51 -7.02 11.79
C LEU A 312 -16.45 -8.53 12.05
N THR A 313 -15.52 -8.99 12.88
CA THR A 313 -15.39 -10.39 13.30
C THR A 313 -16.63 -10.90 14.01
N ALA A 314 -17.28 -10.08 14.85
CA ALA A 314 -18.53 -10.46 15.52
C ALA A 314 -19.66 -10.64 14.50
N ALA A 315 -19.79 -9.71 13.54
CA ALA A 315 -20.77 -9.78 12.47
C ALA A 315 -20.56 -11.01 11.58
N ASN A 316 -19.31 -11.29 11.20
CA ASN A 316 -18.96 -12.47 10.40
C ASN A 316 -19.24 -13.78 11.16
N SER A 317 -18.96 -13.80 12.48
CA SER A 317 -19.27 -14.96 13.32
C SER A 317 -20.78 -15.23 13.38
N LEU A 318 -21.59 -14.18 13.54
CA LEU A 318 -23.06 -14.27 13.52
C LEU A 318 -23.57 -14.79 12.17
N TYR A 319 -23.03 -14.25 11.07
CA TYR A 319 -23.40 -14.69 9.73
C TYR A 319 -23.19 -16.20 9.57
N LYS A 320 -22.03 -16.72 10.00
CA LYS A 320 -21.74 -18.16 9.94
C LYS A 320 -22.65 -19.00 10.83
N ILE A 321 -23.00 -18.52 12.02
CA ILE A 321 -23.95 -19.19 12.91
C ILE A 321 -25.31 -19.31 12.23
N ILE A 322 -25.81 -18.21 11.66
CA ILE A 322 -27.10 -18.17 10.97
C ILE A 322 -27.08 -19.11 9.76
N GLU A 323 -26.03 -19.04 8.95
CA GLU A 323 -25.85 -19.91 7.78
C GLU A 323 -25.84 -21.38 8.17
N ALA A 324 -25.09 -21.76 9.21
CA ALA A 324 -25.03 -23.13 9.72
C ALA A 324 -26.39 -23.64 10.21
N TYR A 325 -27.18 -22.81 10.90
CA TYR A 325 -28.54 -23.18 11.31
C TYR A 325 -29.50 -23.33 10.14
N ILE A 326 -29.38 -22.49 9.11
CA ILE A 326 -30.18 -22.61 7.88
C ILE A 326 -29.82 -23.90 7.14
N GLU A 327 -28.52 -24.21 7.00
CA GLU A 327 -28.05 -25.45 6.38
C GLU A 327 -28.53 -26.70 7.12
N ASN A 328 -28.68 -26.61 8.45
CA ASN A 328 -29.23 -27.68 9.30
C ASN A 328 -30.76 -27.68 9.40
N GLU A 329 -31.46 -26.86 8.62
CA GLU A 329 -32.92 -26.67 8.66
C GLU A 329 -33.50 -26.21 10.02
N ASP A 330 -32.66 -25.71 10.94
CA ASP A 330 -33.07 -25.16 12.24
C ASP A 330 -33.37 -23.65 12.12
N TYR A 331 -34.44 -23.33 11.41
CA TYR A 331 -34.87 -21.95 11.18
C TYR A 331 -35.27 -21.21 12.46
N GLU A 332 -35.64 -21.93 13.52
CA GLU A 332 -36.02 -21.32 14.79
C GLU A 332 -34.80 -20.84 15.57
N SER A 333 -33.68 -21.56 15.52
CA SER A 333 -32.42 -21.08 16.06
C SER A 333 -31.83 -19.97 15.20
N ALA A 334 -31.91 -20.06 13.87
CA ALA A 334 -31.44 -19.01 12.96
C ALA A 334 -32.10 -17.64 13.24
N LYS A 335 -33.42 -17.59 13.51
CA LYS A 335 -34.16 -16.34 13.79
C LYS A 335 -33.78 -15.65 15.11
N LYS A 336 -33.08 -16.34 16.02
CA LYS A 336 -32.69 -15.77 17.32
C LYS A 336 -31.46 -14.86 17.23
N TYR A 337 -30.72 -14.99 16.14
CA TYR A 337 -29.54 -14.19 15.79
C TYR A 337 -29.93 -13.21 14.70
#